data_AF-A0ABD0PRM5-F1
#
_entry.id   AF-A0ABD0PRM5-F1
#
_cell.length_a   1.000
_cell.length_b   1.000
_cell.length_c   1.000
_cell.angle_alpha   90.00
_cell.angle_beta   90.00
_cell.angle_gamma   90.00
#
_symmetry.space_group_name_H-M   'P 1'
#
loop_
_entity.id
_entity.type
_entity.pdbx_description
1 polymer ?
#
loop_
_entity_poly.entity_id
_entity_poly.type
_entity_poly.pdbx_seq_one_letter_code
_entity_poly.pdbx_strand_id
1 'polypeptide(L)'
;IPPSEESARYTTFITPFGCYFFRRLPFGITSAPEHFQNKMATEVTDGLEGTVCHIDDVLVWGRTEEEHSSRLHAVLEKMQKAGITLSVEK
;
A
#
# COMPACT_ATOMS: atom_id res chain seq x y z
N ILE A 1 -1.71 6.14 3.44
CA ILE A 1 -0.54 6.76 4.10
C ILE A 1 -0.86 8.23 4.35
N PRO A 2 -0.76 8.75 5.58
CA PRO A 2 -0.95 10.17 5.85
C PRO A 2 0.27 10.98 5.37
N PRO A 3 0.09 12.06 4.57
CA PRO A 3 1.17 12.99 4.26
C PRO A 3 1.56 13.82 5.49
N SER A 4 2.74 14.44 5.47
CA SER A 4 3.11 15.46 6.47
C SER A 4 2.14 16.64 6.40
N GLU A 5 2.01 17.42 7.49
CA GLU A 5 1.13 18.60 7.51
C GLU A 5 1.48 19.63 6.44
N GLU A 6 2.77 19.79 6.15
CA GLU A 6 3.26 20.69 5.10
C GLU A 6 2.89 20.15 3.72
N SER A 7 3.18 18.87 3.45
CA SER A 7 2.86 18.23 2.17
C SER A 7 1.37 18.17 1.89
N ALA A 8 0.55 18.00 2.93
CA ALA A 8 -0.91 18.00 2.82
C ALA A 8 -1.42 19.29 2.18
N ARG A 9 -0.86 20.45 2.51
CA ARG A 9 -1.30 21.74 1.94
C ARG A 9 -1.06 21.86 0.44
N TYR A 10 -0.07 21.17 -0.12
CA TYR A 10 0.13 21.11 -1.58
C TYR A 10 -0.92 20.26 -2.30
N THR A 11 -1.67 19.45 -1.56
CA THR A 11 -2.80 18.67 -2.09
C THR A 11 -4.13 19.41 -2.00
N THR A 12 -4.09 20.75 -1.88
CA THR A 12 -5.30 21.57 -1.77
C THR A 12 -6.09 21.58 -3.08
N PHE A 13 -7.40 21.35 -2.98
CA PHE A 13 -8.36 21.47 -4.05
C PHE A 13 -9.50 22.42 -3.66
N ILE A 14 -10.08 23.07 -4.66
CA ILE A 14 -11.15 24.06 -4.49
C ILE A 14 -12.48 23.42 -4.85
N THR A 15 -13.47 23.63 -3.99
CA THR A 15 -14.87 23.32 -4.25
C THR A 15 -15.68 24.63 -4.18
N PRO A 16 -16.92 24.66 -4.69
CA PRO A 16 -17.80 25.81 -4.49
C PRO A 16 -18.05 26.17 -3.02
N PHE A 17 -17.78 25.25 -2.09
CA PHE A 17 -18.02 25.40 -0.65
C PHE A 17 -16.75 25.71 0.15
N GLY A 18 -15.59 25.81 -0.50
CA GLY A 18 -14.32 26.15 0.15
C GLY A 18 -13.12 25.35 -0.35
N CYS A 19 -11.97 25.59 0.30
CA CYS A 19 -10.71 24.91 0.03
C CYS A 19 -10.49 23.76 1.00
N TYR A 20 -10.13 22.61 0.47
CA TYR A 20 -9.87 21.39 1.23
C TYR A 20 -8.54 20.78 0.80
N PHE A 21 -7.93 19.97 1.65
CA PHE A 21 -6.73 19.21 1.32
C PHE A 21 -6.88 17.76 1.76
N PHE A 22 -6.10 16.87 1.17
CA PHE A 22 -6.19 15.45 1.47
C PHE A 22 -5.46 15.10 2.78
N ARG A 23 -6.12 14.30 3.63
CA ARG A 23 -5.55 13.75 4.88
C ARG A 23 -4.86 12.40 4.68
N ARG A 24 -5.01 11.83 3.49
CA ARG A 24 -4.40 10.58 3.03
C ARG A 24 -3.88 10.84 1.62
N LEU A 25 -2.77 10.20 1.27
CA LEU A 25 -2.14 10.31 -0.04
C LEU A 25 -3.18 10.13 -1.17
N PRO A 26 -3.49 11.18 -1.96
CA PRO A 26 -4.43 11.08 -3.07
C PRO A 26 -3.76 10.43 -4.29
N PHE A 27 -4.59 9.88 -5.17
CA PHE A 27 -4.14 9.43 -6.49
C PHE A 27 -3.68 10.61 -7.35
N GLY A 28 -2.72 10.36 -8.24
CA GLY A 28 -2.19 11.36 -9.18
C GLY A 28 -0.96 12.14 -8.70
N ILE A 29 -0.48 11.90 -7.47
CA ILE A 29 0.82 12.41 -7.02
C ILE A 29 1.92 11.48 -7.55
N THR A 30 2.88 12.03 -8.28
CA THR A 30 3.97 11.24 -8.91
C THR A 30 4.81 10.44 -7.91
N SER A 31 5.05 10.97 -6.71
CA SER A 31 5.81 10.27 -5.65
C SER A 31 4.96 9.29 -4.83
N ALA A 32 3.63 9.28 -5.00
CA ALA A 32 2.77 8.45 -4.18
C ALA A 32 3.01 6.94 -4.33
N PRO A 33 3.19 6.39 -5.55
CA PRO A 33 3.47 4.98 -5.76
C PRO A 33 4.78 4.54 -5.09
N GLU A 34 5.82 5.37 -5.14
CA GLU A 34 7.13 5.06 -4.53
C GLU A 34 7.01 4.96 -3.00
N HIS A 35 6.30 5.90 -2.37
CA HIS A 35 6.05 5.84 -0.93
C HIS A 35 5.20 4.62 -0.53
N PHE A 36 4.21 4.28 -1.34
CA PHE A 36 3.40 3.08 -1.10
C PHE A 36 4.24 1.81 -1.25
N GLN A 37 5.02 1.71 -2.32
CA GLN A 37 5.91 0.58 -2.56
C GLN A 37 6.95 0.41 -1.44
N ASN A 38 7.57 1.50 -0.96
CA ASN A 38 8.51 1.42 0.16
C ASN A 38 7.83 0.87 1.42
N LYS A 39 6.62 1.37 1.73
CA LYS A 39 5.84 0.87 2.86
C LYS A 39 5.51 -0.62 2.72
N MET A 40 5.05 -1.05 1.54
CA MET A 40 4.75 -2.45 1.27
C MET A 40 6.01 -3.33 1.34
N ALA A 41 7.13 -2.84 0.82
CA ALA A 41 8.40 -3.54 0.83
C ALA A 41 8.89 -3.80 2.26
N THR A 42 8.82 -2.79 3.11
CA THR A 42 9.32 -2.81 4.50
C THR A 42 8.38 -3.47 5.48
N GLU A 43 7.06 -3.26 5.37
CA GLU A 43 6.10 -3.78 6.34
C GLU A 43 5.47 -5.13 5.93
N VAL A 44 5.40 -5.43 4.63
CA VAL A 44 4.69 -6.61 4.11
C VAL A 44 5.63 -7.67 3.57
N THR A 45 6.50 -7.32 2.61
CA THR A 45 7.34 -8.34 1.93
C THR A 45 8.70 -8.56 2.59
N ASP A 46 9.10 -7.72 3.54
CA ASP A 46 10.39 -7.86 4.21
C ASP A 46 10.51 -9.24 4.89
N GLY A 47 11.59 -9.97 4.61
CA GLY A 47 11.81 -11.31 5.15
C GLY A 47 10.84 -12.40 4.68
N LEU A 48 10.01 -12.18 3.65
CA LEU A 48 9.16 -13.20 3.05
C LEU A 48 9.72 -13.66 1.69
N GLU A 49 10.22 -14.89 1.63
CA GLU A 49 10.59 -15.52 0.36
C GLU A 49 9.35 -15.77 -0.51
N GLY A 50 9.52 -15.69 -1.83
CA GLY A 50 8.43 -15.97 -2.77
C GLY A 50 7.37 -14.87 -2.83
N THR A 51 7.71 -13.64 -2.46
CA THR A 51 6.82 -12.48 -2.52
C THR A 51 7.51 -11.30 -3.19
N VAL A 52 6.77 -10.57 -4.03
CA VAL A 52 7.21 -9.32 -4.69
C VAL A 52 6.07 -8.32 -4.61
N CYS A 53 6.38 -7.10 -4.19
CA CYS A 53 5.47 -5.97 -4.29
C CYS A 53 5.81 -5.13 -5.53
N HIS A 54 4.81 -4.82 -6.34
CA HIS A 54 4.91 -3.93 -7.48
C HIS A 54 3.80 -2.89 -7.45
N ILE A 55 4.13 -1.67 -6.99
CA ILE A 55 3.18 -0.57 -6.81
C ILE A 55 2.01 -1.02 -5.90
N ASP A 56 0.82 -1.21 -6.46
CA ASP A 56 -0.40 -1.53 -5.71
C ASP A 56 -0.66 -3.05 -5.65
N ASP A 57 0.13 -3.85 -6.36
CA ASP A 57 -0.04 -5.30 -6.45
C ASP A 57 1.03 -6.07 -5.68
N VAL A 58 0.63 -7.16 -5.02
CA VAL A 58 1.55 -8.12 -4.40
C VAL A 58 1.43 -9.46 -5.09
N LEU A 59 2.55 -9.94 -5.63
CA LEU A 59 2.69 -11.26 -6.21
C LEU A 59 3.23 -12.23 -5.16
N VAL A 60 2.56 -13.36 -4.98
CA VAL A 60 2.98 -14.45 -4.10
C VAL A 60 3.11 -15.72 -4.93
N TRP A 61 4.23 -16.44 -4.80
CA TRP A 61 4.46 -17.69 -5.53
C TRP A 61 5.09 -18.77 -4.65
N GLY A 62 4.85 -20.04 -5.02
CA GLY A 62 5.37 -21.24 -4.37
C GLY A 62 5.57 -22.35 -5.39
N ARG A 63 6.44 -23.32 -5.10
CA ARG A 63 6.63 -24.51 -5.95
C ARG A 63 5.52 -25.54 -5.76
N THR A 64 4.91 -25.56 -4.57
CA THR A 64 3.73 -26.38 -4.26
C THR A 64 2.58 -25.49 -3.77
N GLU A 65 1.37 -26.03 -3.78
CA GLU A 65 0.18 -25.34 -3.29
C GLU A 65 0.28 -25.03 -1.79
N GLU A 66 0.89 -25.92 -1.01
CA GLU A 66 1.10 -25.74 0.42
C GLU A 66 2.12 -24.63 0.70
N GLU A 67 3.21 -24.58 -0.06
CA GLU A 67 4.22 -23.51 0.03
C GLU A 67 3.61 -22.15 -0.33
N HIS A 68 2.82 -22.11 -1.41
CA HIS A 68 2.10 -20.90 -1.82
C HIS A 68 1.09 -20.45 -0.76
N SER A 69 0.29 -21.38 -0.22
CA SER A 69 -0.74 -21.08 0.79
C SER A 69 -0.12 -20.56 2.09
N SER A 70 0.99 -21.16 2.54
CA SER A 70 1.72 -20.71 3.72
C SER A 70 2.26 -19.28 3.54
N ARG A 71 2.88 -18.99 2.39
CA ARG A 71 3.37 -17.64 2.05
C ARG A 71 2.24 -16.62 1.96
N LEU A 72 1.13 -16.99 1.31
CA LEU A 72 -0.04 -16.13 1.21
C LEU A 72 -0.58 -15.77 2.60
N HIS A 73 -0.68 -16.75 3.50
CA HIS A 73 -1.13 -16.51 4.87
C HIS A 73 -0.21 -15.53 5.61
N ALA A 74 1.12 -15.71 5.48
CA ALA A 74 2.09 -14.81 6.10
C ALA A 74 2.00 -13.38 5.56
N VAL A 75 1.77 -13.21 4.24
CA VAL A 75 1.55 -11.90 3.63
C VAL A 75 0.28 -11.24 4.18
N LEU A 76 -0.83 -11.98 4.23
CA LEU A 76 -2.11 -11.47 4.74
C LEU A 76 -2.02 -11.04 6.21
N GLU A 77 -1.34 -11.81 7.06
CA GLU A 77 -1.11 -11.43 8.46
C GLU A 77 -0.30 -10.13 8.59
N LYS A 78 0.76 -9.97 7.78
CA LYS A 78 1.56 -8.74 7.79
C LYS A 78 0.78 -7.54 7.28
N MET A 79 0.00 -7.70 6.21
CA MET A 79 -0.88 -6.65 5.70
C MET A 79 -1.91 -6.21 6.75
N GLN A 80 -2.49 -7.16 7.49
CA GLN A 80 -3.41 -6.88 8.57
C GLN A 80 -2.73 -6.08 9.70
N LYS A 81 -1.51 -6.48 10.11
CA LYS A 81 -0.70 -5.77 11.12
C LYS A 81 -0.30 -4.35 10.68
N ALA A 82 -0.01 -4.17 9.40
CA ALA A 82 0.33 -2.88 8.79
C ALA A 82 -0.88 -1.94 8.57
N GLY A 83 -2.10 -2.43 8.84
CA GLY A 83 -3.35 -1.69 8.63
C GLY A 83 -3.66 -1.45 7.15
N ILE A 84 -3.23 -2.35 6.27
CA ILE A 84 -3.52 -2.31 4.84
C ILE A 84 -4.82 -3.06 4.59
N THR A 85 -5.73 -2.42 3.85
CA THR A 85 -7.02 -3.02 3.46
C THR A 85 -6.91 -3.55 2.04
N LEU A 86 -7.25 -4.82 1.85
CA LEU A 86 -7.31 -5.44 0.55
C LEU A 86 -8.69 -5.25 -0.07
N SER A 87 -8.73 -4.90 -1.35
CA SER A 87 -9.96 -4.98 -2.14
C SER A 87 -10.20 -6.44 -2.50
N VAL A 88 -11.34 -7.00 -2.09
CA VAL A 88 -11.73 -8.37 -2.42
C VAL A 88 -12.17 -8.47 -3.89
N GLU A 89 -12.64 -7.36 -4.45
CA GLU A 89 -12.94 -7.22 -5.87
C GLU A 89 -11.74 -6.58 -6.59
N LYS A 90 -11.41 -7.16 -7.74
CA LYS A 90 -10.47 -6.61 -8.72
C LYS A 90 -11.20 -6.40 -10.03
#